data_AF-A0A1M6FND2-F1
#
_entry.id   AF-A0A1M6FND2-F1
#
_cell.length_a   1.000
_cell.length_b   1.000
_cell.length_c   1.000
_cell.angle_alpha   90.00
_cell.angle_beta   90.00
_cell.angle_gamma   90.00
#
_symmetry.space_group_name_H-M   'P 1'
#
loop_
_entity.id
_entity.type
_entity.pdbx_description
1 polymer ?
#
loop_
_entity_poly.entity_id
_entity_poly.type
_entity_poly.pdbx_seq_one_letter_code
_entity_poly.pdbx_strand_id
1 'polypeptide(L)'
;MQRSFTYTLLITWLIAFGACKTHYIQTDANGGNVVVSDSIIQPDSQLVQIYLPYKKLLEKDMSRVLAVNKKEMSKGKPESELTNFLADLLLEEGQKVLKQSGKDFMADISYFNYGGIRTYLPEGEITVGKIYELMPFENELVFLKLNGNQIREFLNTVASKGGESVGGVRFSISEGKAKNITIGKKQIENEKYYWVATNNYVAEGGDDLDVFTQKDDYFKPGKLIRDIIISHLESISEKGKIITAQTDGRISYE
;
A
#
# COMPACT_ATOMS: atom_id res chain seq x y z
N MET A 1 84.00 -1.13 -4.76
CA MET A 1 82.59 -1.46 -5.13
C MET A 1 81.78 -2.19 -4.05
N GLN A 2 82.38 -2.87 -3.07
CA GLN A 2 81.61 -3.66 -2.07
C GLN A 2 80.88 -2.84 -0.99
N ARG A 3 81.35 -1.63 -0.61
CA ARG A 3 80.68 -0.80 0.41
C ARG A 3 79.37 -0.17 -0.05
N SER A 4 79.18 0.08 -1.34
CA SER A 4 77.95 0.69 -1.87
C SER A 4 76.77 -0.28 -1.88
N PHE A 5 77.04 -1.59 -2.01
CA PHE A 5 76.00 -2.62 -2.12
C PHE A 5 75.37 -2.96 -0.77
N THR A 6 76.14 -2.87 0.32
CA THR A 6 75.64 -3.07 1.69
C THR A 6 74.72 -1.94 2.14
N TYR A 7 74.98 -0.68 1.76
CA TYR A 7 74.09 0.43 2.08
C TYR A 7 72.79 0.40 1.30
N THR A 8 72.80 0.00 0.02
CA THR A 8 71.54 -0.20 -0.74
C THR A 8 70.70 -1.34 -0.17
N LEU A 9 71.32 -2.44 0.29
CA LEU A 9 70.63 -3.54 0.97
C LEU A 9 70.04 -3.12 2.31
N LEU A 10 70.75 -2.28 3.07
CA LEU A 10 70.26 -1.75 4.35
C LEU A 10 69.09 -0.77 4.16
N ILE A 11 69.15 0.07 3.13
CA ILE A 11 68.09 1.04 2.79
C ILE A 11 66.85 0.32 2.27
N THR A 12 66.98 -0.69 1.39
CA THR A 12 65.83 -1.48 0.94
C THR A 12 65.21 -2.30 2.07
N TRP A 13 66.02 -2.81 3.01
CA TRP A 13 65.51 -3.47 4.21
C TRP A 13 64.75 -2.50 5.11
N LEU A 14 65.27 -1.28 5.34
CA LEU A 14 64.60 -0.22 6.11
C LEU A 14 63.26 0.22 5.50
N ILE A 15 63.16 0.33 4.16
CA ILE A 15 61.92 0.71 3.48
C ILE A 15 60.88 -0.42 3.54
N ALA A 16 61.30 -1.69 3.51
CA ALA A 16 60.40 -2.84 3.60
C ALA A 16 59.70 -2.95 4.97
N PHE A 17 60.32 -2.48 6.06
CA PHE A 17 59.71 -2.46 7.39
C PHE A 17 58.83 -1.23 7.67
N GLY A 18 58.83 -0.22 6.79
CA GLY A 18 58.01 0.99 6.93
C GLY A 18 56.59 0.89 6.34
N ALA A 19 56.27 -0.18 5.61
CA ALA A 19 55.02 -0.32 4.85
C ALA A 19 53.89 -1.01 5.63
N CYS A 20 53.77 -0.77 6.93
CA CYS A 20 52.59 -1.19 7.69
C CYS A 20 51.39 -0.32 7.29
N LYS A 21 50.52 -0.85 6.42
CA LYS A 21 49.19 -0.26 6.21
C LYS A 21 48.34 -0.59 7.42
N THR A 22 48.00 0.43 8.21
CA THR A 22 47.05 0.28 9.32
C THR A 22 45.68 0.00 8.73
N HIS A 23 45.23 -1.25 8.81
CA HIS A 23 43.86 -1.62 8.45
C HIS A 23 42.98 -1.43 9.68
N TYR A 24 42.09 -0.44 9.62
CA TYR A 24 41.05 -0.30 10.64
C TYR A 24 40.05 -1.43 10.47
N ILE A 25 40.09 -2.39 11.38
CA ILE A 25 39.04 -3.40 11.54
C ILE A 25 38.12 -2.84 12.61
N GLN A 26 36.86 -2.58 12.27
CA GLN A 26 35.84 -2.27 13.27
C GLN A 26 35.65 -3.53 14.13
N THR A 27 36.19 -3.51 15.36
CA THR A 27 36.13 -4.63 16.29
C THR A 27 34.83 -4.67 17.09
N ASP A 28 34.16 -3.52 17.20
CA ASP A 28 32.94 -3.36 17.98
C ASP A 28 32.08 -2.21 17.41
N ALA A 29 30.77 -2.33 17.59
CA ALA A 29 29.76 -1.36 17.21
C ALA A 29 28.72 -1.29 18.34
N ASN A 30 28.89 -0.35 19.25
CA ASN A 30 27.91 -0.14 20.32
C ASN A 30 26.76 0.74 19.80
N GLY A 31 25.60 0.11 19.59
CA GLY A 31 24.34 0.78 19.30
C GLY A 31 23.35 0.57 20.44
N GLY A 32 22.62 1.62 20.80
CA GLY A 32 21.54 1.57 21.78
C GLY A 32 20.31 2.29 21.26
N ASN A 33 19.12 1.76 21.56
CA ASN A 33 17.88 2.45 21.25
C ASN A 33 17.71 3.62 22.22
N VAL A 34 17.56 4.83 21.69
CA VAL A 34 17.10 5.97 22.49
C VAL A 34 15.60 5.90 22.58
N VAL A 35 15.07 5.65 23.77
CA VAL A 35 13.63 5.68 24.02
C VAL A 35 13.20 7.15 24.01
N VAL A 36 12.47 7.53 22.96
CA VAL A 36 11.84 8.85 22.88
C VAL A 36 10.51 8.79 23.64
N SER A 37 10.44 9.43 24.80
CA SER A 37 9.20 9.60 25.56
C SER A 37 8.99 11.05 25.97
N ASP A 38 7.73 11.47 26.04
CA ASP A 38 7.33 12.84 26.42
C ASP A 38 7.83 13.24 27.82
N SER A 39 8.15 12.26 28.66
CA SER A 39 8.70 12.46 30.01
C SER A 39 10.19 12.78 30.04
N ILE A 40 10.96 12.50 28.97
CA ILE A 40 12.43 12.58 28.97
C ILE A 40 12.94 13.85 28.26
N ILE A 41 12.20 14.38 27.29
CA ILE A 41 12.63 15.54 26.50
C ILE A 41 11.50 16.57 26.47
N GLN A 42 11.71 17.70 27.13
CA GLN A 42 10.79 18.85 26.98
C GLN A 42 10.89 19.37 25.53
N PRO A 43 9.76 19.57 24.83
CA PRO A 43 9.79 20.12 23.49
C PRO A 43 10.50 21.47 23.45
N ASP A 44 11.43 21.63 22.50
CA ASP A 44 12.11 22.90 22.29
C ASP A 44 11.07 23.99 21.97
N SER A 45 11.02 25.04 22.80
CA SER A 45 10.01 26.09 22.67
C SER A 45 10.09 26.85 21.33
N GLN A 46 11.28 26.99 20.75
CA GLN A 46 11.47 27.62 19.44
C GLN A 46 10.93 26.71 18.33
N LEU A 47 11.23 25.40 18.40
CA LEU A 47 10.69 24.42 17.46
C LEU A 47 9.16 24.32 17.55
N VAL A 48 8.62 24.33 18.75
CA VAL A 48 7.15 24.36 18.99
C VAL A 48 6.52 25.60 18.37
N GLN A 49 7.12 26.78 18.55
CA GLN A 49 6.62 28.01 17.93
C GLN A 49 6.63 27.95 16.40
N ILE A 50 7.59 27.25 15.80
CA ILE A 50 7.68 27.07 14.34
C ILE A 50 6.50 26.24 13.81
N TYR A 51 6.22 25.06 14.38
CA TYR A 51 5.22 24.15 13.78
C TYR A 51 3.78 24.39 14.26
N LEU A 52 3.58 25.00 15.44
CA LEU A 52 2.25 25.19 16.01
C LEU A 52 1.23 25.89 15.09
N PRO A 53 1.57 26.97 14.35
CA PRO A 53 0.62 27.61 13.44
C PRO A 53 0.13 26.68 12.34
N TYR A 54 1.05 25.89 11.75
CA TYR A 54 0.71 24.90 10.72
C TYR A 54 -0.12 23.76 11.28
N LYS A 55 0.23 23.26 12.48
CA LYS A 55 -0.55 22.24 13.18
C LYS A 55 -2.00 22.71 13.40
N LYS A 56 -2.20 23.93 13.91
CA LYS A 56 -3.55 24.48 14.13
C LYS A 56 -4.35 24.62 12.84
N LEU A 57 -3.71 25.01 11.74
CA LEU A 57 -4.34 25.08 10.43
C LEU A 57 -4.80 23.69 9.96
N LEU A 58 -3.91 22.70 10.04
CA LEU A 58 -4.19 21.33 9.62
C LEU A 58 -5.23 20.63 10.52
N GLU A 59 -5.19 20.86 11.83
CA GLU A 59 -6.12 20.25 12.79
C GLU A 59 -7.58 20.59 12.46
N LYS A 60 -7.85 21.78 11.94
CA LYS A 60 -9.19 22.17 11.50
C LYS A 60 -9.72 21.24 10.39
N ASP A 61 -8.88 20.95 9.40
CA ASP A 61 -9.28 20.09 8.28
C ASP A 61 -9.26 18.61 8.68
N MET A 62 -8.27 18.19 9.47
CA MET A 62 -8.11 16.80 9.92
C MET A 62 -9.19 16.36 10.91
N SER A 63 -9.76 17.27 11.69
CA SER A 63 -10.83 16.98 12.66
C SER A 63 -12.23 16.93 12.04
N ARG A 64 -12.37 17.31 10.77
CA ARG A 64 -13.66 17.30 10.08
C ARG A 64 -14.20 15.87 9.99
N VAL A 65 -15.40 15.65 10.51
CA VAL A 65 -16.12 14.37 10.47
C VAL A 65 -16.67 14.17 9.05
N LEU A 66 -16.41 13.00 8.47
CA LEU A 66 -16.82 12.61 7.14
C LEU A 66 -18.10 11.76 7.17
N ALA A 67 -18.15 10.79 8.08
CA ALA A 67 -19.25 9.86 8.24
C ALA A 67 -19.21 9.19 9.61
N VAL A 68 -20.28 8.47 9.95
CA VAL A 68 -20.37 7.63 11.15
C VAL A 68 -20.34 6.17 10.74
N ASN A 69 -19.49 5.39 11.40
CA ASN A 69 -19.33 3.96 11.20
C ASN A 69 -20.00 3.17 12.32
N LYS A 70 -20.77 2.15 11.94
CA LYS A 70 -21.59 1.38 12.88
C LYS A 70 -20.77 0.57 13.89
N LYS A 71 -19.59 0.10 13.50
CA LYS A 71 -18.71 -0.74 14.33
C LYS A 71 -17.28 -0.67 13.82
N GLU A 72 -16.32 -0.94 14.68
CA GLU A 72 -14.91 -0.99 14.29
C GLU A 72 -14.69 -2.01 13.16
N MET A 73 -13.92 -1.61 12.14
CA MET A 73 -13.51 -2.49 11.04
C MET A 73 -11.98 -2.53 10.96
N SER A 74 -11.42 -3.70 11.26
CA SER A 74 -9.99 -3.98 11.12
C SER A 74 -9.74 -4.81 9.86
N LYS A 75 -8.56 -4.64 9.26
CA LYS A 75 -8.15 -5.48 8.11
C LYS A 75 -7.83 -6.90 8.56
N GLY A 76 -8.22 -7.87 7.75
CA GLY A 76 -8.01 -9.30 8.02
C GLY A 76 -8.00 -10.13 6.75
N LYS A 77 -7.68 -11.42 6.92
CA LYS A 77 -7.56 -12.43 5.87
C LYS A 77 -8.40 -13.66 6.25
N PRO A 78 -8.99 -14.40 5.29
CA PRO A 78 -8.84 -14.21 3.85
C PRO A 78 -9.64 -13.03 3.29
N GLU A 79 -10.60 -12.55 4.08
CA GLU A 79 -11.31 -11.29 3.90
C GLU A 79 -11.64 -10.69 5.28
N SER A 80 -12.12 -9.45 5.28
CA SER A 80 -12.59 -8.72 6.46
C SER A 80 -13.55 -7.63 6.01
N GLU A 81 -14.27 -7.04 6.94
CA GLU A 81 -15.21 -5.95 6.65
C GLU A 81 -14.51 -4.74 6.05
N LEU A 82 -13.31 -4.39 6.57
CA LEU A 82 -12.52 -3.28 6.04
C LEU A 82 -12.01 -3.57 4.63
N THR A 83 -11.45 -4.77 4.40
CA THR A 83 -10.93 -5.12 3.06
C THR A 83 -12.04 -5.21 2.03
N ASN A 84 -13.23 -5.71 2.40
CA ASN A 84 -14.36 -5.77 1.47
C ASN A 84 -14.90 -4.37 1.19
N PHE A 85 -15.07 -3.56 2.24
CA PHE A 85 -15.54 -2.17 2.10
C PHE A 85 -14.66 -1.37 1.16
N LEU A 86 -13.33 -1.40 1.33
CA LEU A 86 -12.41 -0.63 0.50
C LEU A 86 -12.38 -1.11 -0.95
N ALA A 87 -12.45 -2.42 -1.17
CA ALA A 87 -12.54 -2.96 -2.53
C ALA A 87 -13.85 -2.56 -3.20
N ASP A 88 -14.99 -2.70 -2.52
CA ASP A 88 -16.30 -2.37 -3.07
C ASP A 88 -16.43 -0.87 -3.35
N LEU A 89 -15.95 -0.03 -2.43
CA LEU A 89 -15.85 1.41 -2.61
C LEU A 89 -15.01 1.75 -3.85
N LEU A 90 -13.82 1.14 -3.98
CA LEU A 90 -12.93 1.41 -5.13
C LEU A 90 -13.58 0.99 -6.45
N LEU A 91 -14.32 -0.12 -6.45
CA LEU A 91 -15.05 -0.58 -7.63
C LEU A 91 -16.18 0.40 -7.98
N GLU A 92 -17.02 0.78 -7.01
CA GLU A 92 -18.15 1.68 -7.20
C GLU A 92 -17.70 3.06 -7.68
N GLU A 93 -16.75 3.67 -6.98
CA GLU A 93 -16.20 4.97 -7.34
C GLU A 93 -15.42 4.91 -8.65
N GLY A 94 -14.73 3.80 -8.91
CA GLY A 94 -14.09 3.53 -10.20
C GLY A 94 -15.07 3.62 -11.36
N GLN A 95 -16.27 3.02 -11.25
CA GLN A 95 -17.30 3.15 -12.29
C GLN A 95 -17.72 4.61 -12.52
N LYS A 96 -17.88 5.38 -11.44
CA LYS A 96 -18.26 6.80 -11.52
C LYS A 96 -17.20 7.60 -12.26
N VAL A 97 -15.93 7.36 -11.93
CA VAL A 97 -14.78 8.02 -12.58
C VAL A 97 -14.70 7.66 -14.07
N LEU A 98 -14.88 6.39 -14.44
CA LEU A 98 -14.90 5.96 -15.85
C LEU A 98 -16.02 6.65 -16.64
N LYS A 99 -17.23 6.69 -16.07
CA LYS A 99 -18.38 7.36 -16.67
C LYS A 99 -18.14 8.87 -16.85
N GLN A 100 -17.61 9.53 -15.83
CA GLN A 100 -17.27 10.96 -15.89
C GLN A 100 -16.15 11.25 -16.91
N SER A 101 -15.24 10.30 -17.10
CA SER A 101 -14.15 10.38 -18.07
C SER A 101 -14.57 9.99 -19.49
N GLY A 102 -15.85 9.70 -19.73
CA GLY A 102 -16.37 9.34 -21.05
C GLY A 102 -15.84 8.01 -21.59
N LYS A 103 -15.40 7.10 -20.71
CA LYS A 103 -14.94 5.77 -21.11
C LYS A 103 -16.12 4.86 -21.43
N ASP A 104 -15.94 4.02 -22.44
CA ASP A 104 -16.90 3.03 -22.93
C ASP A 104 -16.74 1.65 -22.28
N PHE A 105 -15.74 1.49 -21.41
CA PHE A 105 -15.52 0.30 -20.59
C PHE A 105 -15.86 0.57 -19.12
N MET A 106 -16.06 -0.53 -18.38
CA MET A 106 -16.35 -0.55 -16.94
C MET A 106 -15.33 -1.46 -16.26
N ALA A 107 -15.02 -1.21 -14.98
CA ALA A 107 -14.17 -2.12 -14.21
C ALA A 107 -14.96 -3.39 -13.83
N ASP A 108 -14.38 -4.57 -14.04
CA ASP A 108 -14.98 -5.84 -13.62
C ASP A 108 -14.56 -6.22 -12.19
N ILE A 109 -13.34 -5.84 -11.83
CA ILE A 109 -12.68 -6.21 -10.58
C ILE A 109 -12.10 -4.94 -9.96
N SER A 110 -12.05 -4.89 -8.64
CA SER A 110 -11.19 -3.95 -7.91
C SER A 110 -10.19 -4.69 -7.04
N TYR A 111 -9.05 -4.04 -6.80
CA TYR A 111 -8.03 -4.52 -5.87
C TYR A 111 -7.41 -3.37 -5.11
N PHE A 112 -7.48 -3.45 -3.78
CA PHE A 112 -6.82 -2.52 -2.88
C PHE A 112 -5.70 -3.27 -2.15
N ASN A 113 -4.44 -2.93 -2.40
CA ASN A 113 -3.34 -3.72 -1.86
C ASN A 113 -3.33 -3.72 -0.33
N TYR A 114 -3.19 -4.91 0.28
CA TYR A 114 -3.35 -5.09 1.73
C TYR A 114 -2.31 -4.32 2.56
N GLY A 115 -1.11 -4.14 2.01
CA GLY A 115 -0.05 -3.31 2.59
C GLY A 115 -0.37 -1.82 2.60
N GLY A 116 -1.22 -1.37 1.66
CA GLY A 116 -1.72 0.00 1.54
C GLY A 116 -2.63 0.42 2.70
N ILE A 117 -3.29 -0.54 3.35
CA ILE A 117 -4.18 -0.31 4.50
C ILE A 117 -3.35 -0.28 5.77
N ARG A 118 -3.23 0.87 6.44
CA ARG A 118 -2.27 1.09 7.52
C ARG A 118 -2.85 1.04 8.93
N THR A 119 -4.16 1.20 9.06
CA THR A 119 -4.87 1.10 10.33
C THR A 119 -6.29 0.55 10.15
N TYR A 120 -7.08 0.58 11.21
CA TYR A 120 -8.49 0.23 11.24
C TYR A 120 -9.39 1.46 11.01
N LEU A 121 -10.67 1.24 10.75
CA LEU A 121 -11.71 2.27 10.84
C LEU A 121 -12.46 2.13 12.17
N PRO A 122 -12.54 3.17 13.01
CA PRO A 122 -13.15 3.10 14.33
C PRO A 122 -14.67 2.98 14.24
N GLU A 123 -15.30 2.50 15.31
CA GLU A 123 -16.73 2.74 15.54
C GLU A 123 -16.97 4.24 15.81
N GLY A 124 -18.11 4.76 15.35
CA GLY A 124 -18.47 6.16 15.54
C GLY A 124 -17.92 7.07 14.44
N GLU A 125 -17.56 8.30 14.79
CA GLU A 125 -17.15 9.31 13.83
C GLU A 125 -15.81 8.96 13.14
N ILE A 126 -15.81 9.07 11.82
CA ILE A 126 -14.60 8.96 11.00
C ILE A 126 -14.24 10.35 10.51
N THR A 127 -13.02 10.80 10.81
CA THR A 127 -12.51 12.10 10.40
C THR A 127 -11.61 12.03 9.16
N VAL A 128 -11.32 13.18 8.56
CA VAL A 128 -10.30 13.30 7.51
C VAL A 128 -8.96 12.75 7.98
N GLY A 129 -8.52 13.13 9.18
CA GLY A 129 -7.26 12.64 9.76
C GLY A 129 -7.22 11.11 9.85
N LYS A 130 -8.35 10.47 10.16
CA LYS A 130 -8.43 9.01 10.19
C LYS A 130 -8.21 8.36 8.82
N ILE A 131 -8.67 9.00 7.74
CA ILE A 131 -8.43 8.51 6.38
C ILE A 131 -6.96 8.71 5.96
N TYR A 132 -6.33 9.80 6.40
CA TYR A 132 -4.88 9.99 6.24
C TYR A 132 -4.07 8.92 7.00
N GLU A 133 -4.49 8.53 8.21
CA GLU A 133 -3.88 7.40 8.91
C GLU A 133 -4.12 6.06 8.19
N LEU A 134 -5.34 5.85 7.68
CA LEU A 134 -5.74 4.60 7.04
C LEU A 134 -4.96 4.33 5.75
N MET A 135 -4.81 5.35 4.91
CA MET A 135 -4.07 5.27 3.65
C MET A 135 -3.26 6.56 3.43
N PRO A 136 -2.03 6.63 3.98
CA PRO A 136 -1.18 7.82 3.97
C PRO A 136 -0.44 8.03 2.64
N PHE A 137 -0.58 7.12 1.67
CA PHE A 137 0.12 7.19 0.39
C PHE A 137 -0.64 8.06 -0.61
N GLU A 138 0.08 8.69 -1.52
CA GLU A 138 -0.49 9.47 -2.63
C GLU A 138 -0.81 8.56 -3.83
N ASN A 139 -1.37 7.38 -3.54
CA ASN A 139 -1.74 6.41 -4.55
C ASN A 139 -2.91 6.94 -5.39
N GLU A 140 -2.78 6.87 -6.70
CA GLU A 140 -3.80 7.26 -7.67
C GLU A 140 -4.60 6.04 -8.11
N LEU A 141 -5.92 6.23 -8.29
CA LEU A 141 -6.79 5.25 -8.93
C LEU A 141 -6.35 5.09 -10.39
N VAL A 142 -6.18 3.84 -10.81
CA VAL A 142 -5.82 3.46 -12.19
C VAL A 142 -6.64 2.24 -12.61
N PHE A 143 -6.73 2.03 -13.92
CA PHE A 143 -7.45 0.91 -14.52
C PHE A 143 -6.51 0.13 -15.44
N LEU A 144 -6.46 -1.19 -15.26
CA LEU A 144 -5.61 -2.09 -16.03
C LEU A 144 -6.50 -3.05 -16.81
N LYS A 145 -6.21 -3.25 -18.10
CA LYS A 145 -6.87 -4.28 -18.89
C LYS A 145 -5.99 -5.52 -18.92
N LEU A 146 -6.53 -6.64 -18.43
CA LEU A 146 -5.82 -7.91 -18.27
C LEU A 146 -6.63 -9.05 -18.90
N ASN A 147 -5.97 -10.02 -19.50
CA ASN A 147 -6.65 -11.25 -19.93
C ASN A 147 -6.88 -12.20 -18.75
N GLY A 148 -7.73 -13.21 -18.93
CA GLY A 148 -8.08 -14.17 -17.87
C GLY A 148 -6.90 -14.95 -17.30
N ASN A 149 -5.87 -15.24 -18.10
CA ASN A 149 -4.65 -15.89 -17.60
C ASN A 149 -3.91 -14.97 -16.61
N GLN A 150 -3.76 -13.69 -16.95
CA GLN A 150 -3.16 -12.67 -16.07
C GLN A 150 -3.99 -12.46 -14.80
N ILE A 151 -5.32 -12.46 -14.91
CA ILE A 151 -6.20 -12.40 -13.73
C ILE A 151 -6.01 -13.63 -12.83
N ARG A 152 -5.87 -14.85 -13.39
CA ARG A 152 -5.57 -16.05 -12.57
C ARG A 152 -4.23 -15.93 -11.85
N GLU A 153 -3.20 -15.44 -12.53
CA GLU A 153 -1.89 -15.23 -11.92
C GLU A 153 -1.95 -14.20 -10.78
N PHE A 154 -2.61 -13.06 -11.02
CA PHE A 154 -2.92 -12.08 -9.98
C PHE A 154 -3.62 -12.71 -8.78
N LEU A 155 -4.70 -13.46 -9.01
CA LEU A 155 -5.46 -14.07 -7.91
C LEU A 155 -4.69 -15.20 -7.21
N ASN A 156 -3.76 -15.87 -7.90
CA ASN A 156 -2.83 -16.79 -7.26
C ASN A 156 -1.87 -16.07 -6.31
N THR A 157 -1.39 -14.87 -6.67
CA THR A 157 -0.59 -14.04 -5.75
C THR A 157 -1.41 -13.62 -4.53
N VAL A 158 -2.68 -13.24 -4.72
CA VAL A 158 -3.58 -12.93 -3.59
C VAL A 158 -3.80 -14.18 -2.71
N ALA A 159 -4.03 -15.34 -3.33
CA ALA A 159 -4.26 -16.60 -2.63
C ALA A 159 -3.02 -17.09 -1.86
N SER A 160 -1.83 -16.94 -2.42
CA SER A 160 -0.56 -17.33 -1.77
C SER A 160 -0.28 -16.50 -0.52
N LYS A 161 -0.80 -15.26 -0.49
CA LYS A 161 -0.77 -14.35 0.67
C LYS A 161 -1.91 -14.63 1.65
N GLY A 162 -2.76 -15.63 1.41
CA GLY A 162 -3.88 -16.00 2.28
C GLY A 162 -5.13 -15.13 2.11
N GLY A 163 -5.27 -14.39 1.00
CA GLY A 163 -6.39 -13.49 0.73
C GLY A 163 -6.07 -12.02 1.02
N GLU A 164 -6.75 -11.09 0.34
CA GLU A 164 -6.57 -9.63 0.44
C GLU A 164 -7.87 -8.88 0.08
N SER A 165 -7.80 -7.58 -0.25
CA SER A 165 -8.96 -6.74 -0.57
C SER A 165 -9.25 -6.75 -2.07
N VAL A 166 -10.26 -7.53 -2.47
CA VAL A 166 -10.75 -7.64 -3.85
C VAL A 166 -12.27 -7.40 -3.93
N GLY A 167 -12.73 -6.84 -5.05
CA GLY A 167 -14.14 -6.59 -5.34
C GLY A 167 -14.51 -7.09 -6.73
N GLY A 168 -15.77 -7.45 -6.94
CA GLY A 168 -16.26 -7.97 -8.23
C GLY A 168 -15.83 -9.41 -8.59
N VAL A 169 -14.99 -10.04 -7.76
CA VAL A 169 -14.47 -11.40 -7.95
C VAL A 169 -14.72 -12.26 -6.71
N ARG A 170 -14.92 -13.57 -6.93
CA ARG A 170 -15.01 -14.57 -5.85
C ARG A 170 -14.17 -15.80 -6.20
N PHE A 171 -13.48 -16.40 -5.22
CA PHE A 171 -12.66 -17.60 -5.40
C PHE A 171 -12.40 -18.33 -4.07
N SER A 172 -12.01 -19.60 -4.14
CA SER A 172 -11.49 -20.37 -3.00
C SER A 172 -9.97 -20.47 -3.06
N ILE A 173 -9.33 -20.48 -1.89
CA ILE A 173 -7.89 -20.71 -1.73
C ILE A 173 -7.67 -22.19 -1.46
N SER A 174 -6.90 -22.83 -2.34
CA SER A 174 -6.46 -24.22 -2.20
C SER A 174 -4.98 -24.30 -2.53
N GLU A 175 -4.17 -24.78 -1.58
CA GLU A 175 -2.70 -24.89 -1.70
C GLU A 175 -2.01 -23.59 -2.16
N GLY A 176 -2.46 -22.44 -1.63
CA GLY A 176 -1.93 -21.13 -1.98
C GLY A 176 -2.28 -20.65 -3.40
N LYS A 177 -3.25 -21.28 -4.06
CA LYS A 177 -3.74 -20.90 -5.40
C LYS A 177 -5.23 -20.59 -5.38
N ALA A 178 -5.65 -19.70 -6.28
CA ALA A 178 -7.06 -19.39 -6.47
C ALA A 178 -7.75 -20.46 -7.33
N LYS A 179 -8.87 -20.99 -6.82
CA LYS A 179 -9.75 -21.97 -7.44
C LYS A 179 -11.17 -21.42 -7.52
N ASN A 180 -12.02 -22.04 -8.34
CA ASN A 180 -13.44 -21.70 -8.46
C ASN A 180 -13.69 -20.19 -8.73
N ILE A 181 -12.84 -19.58 -9.54
CA ILE A 181 -12.83 -18.13 -9.77
C ILE A 181 -14.05 -17.71 -10.60
N THR A 182 -14.84 -16.79 -10.04
CA THR A 182 -15.95 -16.13 -10.73
C THR A 182 -15.78 -14.62 -10.71
N ILE A 183 -16.06 -13.97 -11.83
CA ILE A 183 -16.09 -12.51 -11.97
C ILE A 183 -17.55 -12.13 -12.23
N GLY A 184 -18.11 -11.33 -11.32
CA GLY A 184 -19.56 -11.18 -11.19
C GLY A 184 -20.24 -12.53 -10.95
N LYS A 185 -21.02 -13.00 -11.93
CA LYS A 185 -21.74 -14.31 -11.88
C LYS A 185 -21.18 -15.35 -12.86
N LYS A 186 -20.09 -15.04 -13.56
CA LYS A 186 -19.55 -15.89 -14.64
C LYS A 186 -18.21 -16.48 -14.22
N GLN A 187 -17.95 -17.71 -14.64
CA GLN A 187 -16.61 -18.30 -14.52
C GLN A 187 -15.61 -17.47 -15.33
N ILE A 188 -14.38 -17.40 -14.84
CA ILE A 188 -13.30 -16.73 -15.58
C ILE A 188 -12.96 -17.47 -16.87
N GLU A 189 -12.74 -16.72 -17.95
CA GLU A 189 -12.39 -17.22 -19.27
C GLU A 189 -10.97 -16.73 -19.63
N ASN A 190 -10.08 -17.64 -20.02
CA ASN A 190 -8.64 -17.37 -20.14
C ASN A 190 -8.29 -16.25 -21.15
N GLU A 191 -8.93 -16.24 -22.32
CA GLU A 191 -8.64 -15.28 -23.41
C GLU A 191 -9.52 -14.02 -23.36
N LYS A 192 -10.44 -13.96 -22.39
CA LYS A 192 -11.30 -12.79 -22.22
C LYS A 192 -10.56 -11.70 -21.46
N TYR A 193 -10.75 -10.46 -21.88
CA TYR A 193 -10.23 -9.30 -21.18
C TYR A 193 -11.18 -8.80 -20.10
N TYR A 194 -10.59 -8.36 -19.00
CA TYR A 194 -11.24 -7.79 -17.83
C TYR A 194 -10.53 -6.50 -17.43
N TRP A 195 -11.29 -5.53 -16.92
CA TRP A 195 -10.73 -4.29 -16.38
C TRP A 195 -10.63 -4.36 -14.86
N VAL A 196 -9.46 -4.01 -14.33
CA VAL A 196 -9.17 -3.98 -12.89
C VAL A 196 -8.98 -2.54 -12.44
N ALA A 197 -9.79 -2.07 -11.49
CA ALA A 197 -9.58 -0.82 -10.77
C ALA A 197 -8.63 -1.04 -9.59
N THR A 198 -7.49 -0.34 -9.57
CA THR A 198 -6.49 -0.49 -8.51
C THR A 198 -5.67 0.79 -8.30
N ASN A 199 -4.50 0.72 -7.66
CA ASN A 199 -3.58 1.84 -7.52
C ASN A 199 -2.34 1.74 -8.42
N ASN A 200 -1.75 2.90 -8.72
CA ASN A 200 -0.55 3.02 -9.54
C ASN A 200 0.66 2.22 -9.00
N TYR A 201 0.83 2.13 -7.67
CA TYR A 201 1.97 1.40 -7.08
C TYR A 201 1.95 -0.10 -7.44
N VAL A 202 0.82 -0.78 -7.30
CA VAL A 202 0.73 -2.20 -7.72
C VAL A 202 0.60 -2.36 -9.22
N ALA A 203 0.08 -1.36 -9.94
CA ALA A 203 0.06 -1.37 -11.41
C ALA A 203 1.46 -1.36 -12.05
N GLU A 204 2.47 -0.98 -11.27
CA GLU A 204 3.89 -0.97 -11.63
C GLU A 204 4.65 -2.19 -11.07
N GLY A 205 3.95 -3.19 -10.50
CA GLY A 205 4.54 -4.44 -10.02
C GLY A 205 4.75 -4.51 -8.51
N GLY A 206 4.36 -3.47 -7.76
CA GLY A 206 4.41 -3.48 -6.30
C GLY A 206 3.65 -4.66 -5.67
N ASP A 207 4.07 -5.08 -4.48
CA ASP A 207 3.49 -6.20 -3.73
C ASP A 207 3.42 -7.52 -4.54
N ASP A 208 4.51 -7.88 -5.25
CA ASP A 208 4.65 -9.13 -6.03
C ASP A 208 3.61 -9.27 -7.17
N LEU A 209 3.12 -8.14 -7.69
CA LEU A 209 2.13 -8.08 -8.77
C LEU A 209 2.77 -7.76 -10.12
N ASP A 210 3.92 -8.36 -10.41
CA ASP A 210 4.64 -8.20 -11.69
C ASP A 210 3.74 -8.43 -12.90
N VAL A 211 2.74 -9.32 -12.79
CA VAL A 211 1.73 -9.57 -13.83
C VAL A 211 0.99 -8.29 -14.27
N PHE A 212 0.81 -7.30 -13.40
CA PHE A 212 0.17 -6.02 -13.73
C PHE A 212 1.03 -5.14 -14.65
N THR A 213 2.34 -5.38 -14.71
CA THR A 213 3.22 -4.68 -15.67
C THR A 213 2.95 -5.11 -17.11
N GLN A 214 2.39 -6.31 -17.30
CA GLN A 214 2.07 -6.93 -18.59
C GLN A 214 0.66 -6.57 -19.11
N LYS A 215 0.02 -5.55 -18.52
CA LYS A 215 -1.31 -5.06 -18.90
C LYS A 215 -1.40 -4.69 -20.39
N ASP A 216 -2.52 -5.06 -21.00
CA ASP A 216 -2.83 -4.80 -22.41
C ASP A 216 -3.17 -3.32 -22.64
N ASP A 217 -3.83 -2.71 -21.67
CA ASP A 217 -4.21 -1.30 -21.68
C ASP A 217 -4.15 -0.73 -20.26
N TYR A 218 -4.02 0.60 -20.18
CA TYR A 218 -3.82 1.34 -18.95
C TYR A 218 -4.52 2.70 -19.03
N PHE A 219 -5.37 2.99 -18.05
CA PHE A 219 -6.01 4.29 -17.93
C PHE A 219 -5.76 4.90 -16.54
N LYS A 220 -5.26 6.14 -16.55
CA LYS A 220 -4.96 6.94 -15.35
C LYS A 220 -5.76 8.25 -15.37
N PRO A 221 -6.84 8.37 -14.58
CA PRO A 221 -7.66 9.59 -14.50
C PRO A 221 -7.04 10.72 -13.68
N GLY A 222 -5.93 10.49 -12.96
CA GLY A 222 -5.30 11.51 -12.09
C GLY A 222 -6.08 11.80 -10.81
N LYS A 223 -6.69 10.77 -10.21
CA LYS A 223 -7.49 10.88 -8.98
C LYS A 223 -6.79 10.15 -7.84
N LEU A 224 -6.55 10.83 -6.73
CA LEU A 224 -6.04 10.20 -5.52
C LEU A 224 -7.10 9.30 -4.90
N ILE A 225 -6.72 8.08 -4.52
CA ILE A 225 -7.66 7.15 -3.86
C ILE A 225 -8.11 7.70 -2.51
N ARG A 226 -7.25 8.48 -1.82
CA ARG A 226 -7.61 9.09 -0.54
C ARG A 226 -8.79 10.06 -0.69
N ASP A 227 -8.75 10.90 -1.71
CA ASP A 227 -9.81 11.85 -2.02
C ASP A 227 -11.09 11.13 -2.44
N ILE A 228 -10.97 10.00 -3.14
CA ILE A 228 -12.09 9.13 -3.49
C ILE A 228 -12.75 8.57 -2.22
N ILE A 229 -11.97 8.06 -1.26
CA ILE A 229 -12.50 7.57 0.01
C ILE A 229 -13.21 8.70 0.75
N ILE A 230 -12.56 9.86 0.89
CA ILE A 230 -13.14 11.04 1.57
C ILE A 230 -14.49 11.42 0.94
N SER A 231 -14.52 11.59 -0.38
CA SER A 231 -15.73 11.98 -1.11
C SER A 231 -16.83 10.92 -1.01
N HIS A 232 -16.46 9.64 -1.02
CA HIS A 232 -17.43 8.55 -0.84
C HIS A 232 -18.08 8.59 0.55
N LEU A 233 -17.27 8.78 1.60
CA LEU A 233 -17.77 8.88 2.97
C LEU A 233 -18.68 10.10 3.16
N GLU A 234 -18.29 11.26 2.62
CA GLU A 234 -19.13 12.46 2.61
C GLU A 234 -20.50 12.17 1.96
N SER A 235 -20.51 11.51 0.78
CA SER A 235 -21.77 11.18 0.10
C SER A 235 -22.64 10.18 0.88
N ILE A 236 -22.05 9.29 1.69
CA ILE A 236 -22.81 8.40 2.60
C ILE A 236 -23.52 9.25 3.66
N SER A 237 -22.79 10.19 4.27
CA SER A 237 -23.31 11.08 5.33
C SER A 237 -24.39 12.04 4.80
N GLU A 238 -24.19 12.62 3.61
CA GLU A 238 -25.19 13.45 2.92
C GLU A 238 -26.52 12.72 2.66
N LYS A 239 -26.46 11.39 2.49
CA LYS A 239 -27.64 10.54 2.33
C LYS A 239 -28.26 10.11 3.66
N GLY A 240 -27.76 10.63 4.79
CA GLY A 240 -28.19 10.26 6.14
C GLY A 240 -27.91 8.81 6.51
N LYS A 241 -26.93 8.18 5.84
CA LYS A 241 -26.56 6.78 6.09
C LYS A 241 -25.35 6.69 7.01
N ILE A 242 -25.27 5.57 7.72
CA ILE A 242 -24.07 5.17 8.46
C ILE A 242 -23.32 4.10 7.66
N ILE A 243 -22.00 4.05 7.81
CA ILE A 243 -21.17 3.03 7.17
C ILE A 243 -21.46 1.69 7.84
N THR A 244 -21.69 0.70 6.99
CA THR A 244 -21.81 -0.70 7.37
C THR A 244 -21.09 -1.52 6.32
N ALA A 245 -20.30 -2.49 6.75
CA ALA A 245 -19.74 -3.51 5.88
C ALA A 245 -19.92 -4.88 6.52
N GLN A 246 -19.89 -5.90 5.66
CA GLN A 246 -20.02 -7.28 6.04
C GLN A 246 -19.12 -8.12 5.14
N THR A 247 -18.59 -9.21 5.68
CA THR A 247 -17.99 -10.24 4.84
C THR A 247 -19.08 -10.94 4.04
N ASP A 248 -18.73 -11.41 2.85
CA ASP A 248 -19.69 -12.07 1.97
C ASP A 248 -19.23 -13.43 1.50
N GLY A 249 -18.04 -13.91 1.89
CA GLY A 249 -17.47 -15.17 1.43
C GLY A 249 -16.87 -15.06 0.03
N ARG A 250 -16.43 -13.87 -0.42
CA ARG A 250 -15.79 -13.72 -1.74
C ARG A 250 -14.42 -14.38 -1.80
N ILE A 251 -13.73 -14.50 -0.67
CA ILE A 251 -12.54 -15.33 -0.54
C ILE A 251 -12.79 -16.34 0.57
N SER A 252 -12.72 -17.63 0.24
CA SER A 252 -12.85 -18.72 1.19
C SER A 252 -11.64 -19.66 1.14
N TYR A 253 -11.47 -20.51 2.13
CA TYR A 253 -10.60 -21.69 2.02
C TYR A 253 -11.41 -22.89 1.54
N GLU A 254 -10.76 -23.78 0.80
CA GLU A 254 -11.26 -25.11 0.44
C GLU A 254 -10.77 -26.18 1.43
#